data_AF-A0A348NLB1-F1
#
_entry.id   AF-A0A348NLB1-F1
#
_cell.length_a   1.000
_cell.length_b   1.000
_cell.length_c   1.000
_cell.angle_alpha   90.00
_cell.angle_beta   90.00
_cell.angle_gamma   90.00
#
_symmetry.space_group_name_H-M   'P 1'
#
loop_
_entity.id
_entity.type
_entity.pdbx_description
1 polymer ?
#
loop_
_entity_poly.entity_id
_entity_poly.type
_entity_poly.pdbx_seq_one_letter_code
_entity_poly.pdbx_strand_id
1 'polypeptide(L)'
;MKREPARVFPEIEEYREMLEIKHLRAKNHFVLLLLALGGILTILYMAITHYQLAYTLSLAVAFSALILLNLACLAYGRENIRFNQLNKFVTTLGVFSVAVAMIFIFQSPSMLSLLFIAYAIAAFYQDRKVMLISNVSLLFMFLALMTNFRDFFKVENTSAENDFGLYFFVIIFISLLTISQYIMIKQKGFFYNQIAISRETEFRNIDFMIDMCEKATGSKIDTKGYFAAAEAFSKALSEKIGVDDAFAGKLAVLKDLEAGTKYERIIEKHPEVAADDLDRMSELLFTGRHKLRKVAIKMSRARAVDVHRREIFSETQFKTFNHPSDTLEIKIIAFAIFYAALKRGSAGMRPLSEAEIYDAIVHTDYYFYNDPAVMRIYRENNAVFDAIVKDAFAPEGGK
;
A
#
# COMPACT_ATOMS: atom_id res chain seq x y z
N MET A 1 -6.39 12.93 -32.62
CA MET A 1 -6.60 13.71 -31.39
C MET A 1 -7.12 12.80 -30.29
N LYS A 2 -6.25 12.37 -29.36
CA LYS A 2 -6.71 11.75 -28.11
C LYS A 2 -7.31 12.87 -27.27
N ARG A 3 -8.61 12.82 -27.01
CA ARG A 3 -9.18 13.60 -25.90
C ARG A 3 -8.54 13.05 -24.64
N GLU A 4 -7.61 13.81 -24.07
CA GLU A 4 -7.23 13.59 -22.67
C GLU A 4 -8.54 13.62 -21.86
N PRO A 5 -8.83 12.58 -21.07
CA PRO A 5 -10.01 12.63 -20.23
C PRO A 5 -9.84 13.85 -19.33
N ALA A 6 -10.72 14.84 -19.50
CA ALA A 6 -10.78 16.02 -18.65
C ALA A 6 -10.98 15.56 -17.21
N ARG A 7 -9.89 15.39 -16.49
CA ARG A 7 -9.84 15.09 -15.06
C ARG A 7 -9.21 16.31 -14.43
N VAL A 8 -9.91 16.85 -13.45
CA VAL A 8 -9.80 18.26 -13.07
C VAL A 8 -8.47 18.60 -12.37
N PHE A 9 -7.70 17.60 -11.90
CA PHE A 9 -6.51 17.82 -11.07
C PHE A 9 -5.40 16.76 -11.29
N PRO A 10 -4.12 17.18 -11.47
CA PRO A 10 -2.98 16.27 -11.64
C PRO A 10 -2.63 15.43 -10.40
N GLU A 11 -2.93 15.92 -9.20
CA GLU A 11 -2.63 15.27 -7.90
C GLU A 11 -3.39 13.93 -7.73
N ILE A 12 -4.57 13.83 -8.35
CA ILE A 12 -5.36 12.60 -8.42
C ILE A 12 -4.62 11.51 -9.21
N GLU A 13 -3.88 11.91 -10.25
CA GLU A 13 -3.13 10.98 -11.08
C GLU A 13 -1.89 10.45 -10.38
N GLU A 14 -1.13 11.33 -9.72
CA GLU A 14 0.05 10.94 -8.95
C GLU A 14 -0.32 9.97 -7.83
N TYR A 15 -1.40 10.25 -7.10
CA TYR A 15 -1.83 9.37 -6.02
C TYR A 15 -2.36 8.03 -6.53
N ARG A 16 -3.10 8.03 -7.66
CA ARG A 16 -3.51 6.79 -8.33
C ARG A 16 -2.30 5.97 -8.76
N GLU A 17 -1.30 6.60 -9.37
CA GLU A 17 -0.08 5.93 -9.83
C GLU A 17 0.70 5.33 -8.66
N MET A 18 0.85 6.08 -7.56
CA MET A 18 1.47 5.58 -6.33
C MET A 18 0.75 4.33 -5.78
N LEU A 19 -0.58 4.38 -5.71
CA LEU A 19 -1.40 3.24 -5.27
C LEU A 19 -1.22 2.03 -6.19
N GLU A 20 -1.22 2.25 -7.51
CA GLU A 20 -1.01 1.20 -8.50
C GLU A 20 0.36 0.54 -8.36
N ILE A 21 1.42 1.32 -8.15
CA ILE A 21 2.79 0.81 -7.97
C ILE A 21 2.89 -0.03 -6.70
N LYS A 22 2.33 0.46 -5.59
CA LYS A 22 2.37 -0.26 -4.32
C LYS A 22 1.68 -1.62 -4.41
N HIS A 23 0.48 -1.65 -5.01
CA HIS A 23 -0.23 -2.91 -5.24
C HIS A 23 0.50 -3.81 -6.23
N LEU A 24 1.13 -3.26 -7.26
CA LEU A 24 1.92 -4.03 -8.23
C LEU A 24 3.13 -4.71 -7.56
N ARG A 25 3.80 -4.05 -6.63
CA ARG A 25 4.92 -4.63 -5.86
C ARG A 25 4.44 -5.79 -4.98
N ALA A 26 3.33 -5.62 -4.26
CA ALA A 26 2.73 -6.68 -3.45
C ALA A 26 2.34 -7.90 -4.31
N LYS A 27 1.71 -7.66 -5.47
CA LYS A 27 1.35 -8.70 -6.44
C LYS A 27 2.58 -9.45 -6.97
N ASN A 28 3.66 -8.74 -7.28
CA ASN A 28 4.90 -9.36 -7.73
C ASN A 28 5.50 -10.29 -6.66
N HIS A 29 5.50 -9.90 -5.38
CA HIS A 29 5.95 -10.79 -4.30
C HIS A 29 5.09 -12.05 -4.19
N PHE A 30 3.77 -11.92 -4.32
CA PHE A 30 2.86 -13.05 -4.29
C PHE A 30 3.06 -13.99 -5.48
N VAL A 31 3.21 -13.44 -6.70
CA VAL A 31 3.50 -14.21 -7.90
C VAL A 31 4.85 -14.94 -7.77
N LEU A 32 5.88 -14.28 -7.23
CA LEU A 32 7.17 -14.90 -6.97
C LEU A 32 7.05 -16.13 -6.05
N LEU A 33 6.26 -16.04 -4.99
CA LEU A 33 6.01 -17.16 -4.07
C LEU A 33 5.35 -18.34 -4.80
N LEU A 34 4.33 -18.07 -5.62
CA LEU A 34 3.65 -19.10 -6.42
C LEU A 34 4.61 -19.77 -7.40
N LEU A 35 5.51 -19.00 -8.03
CA LEU A 35 6.49 -19.53 -8.97
C LEU A 35 7.56 -20.39 -8.31
N ALA A 36 8.04 -19.97 -7.14
CA ALA A 36 8.97 -20.76 -6.34
C ALA A 36 8.33 -22.09 -5.92
N LEU A 37 7.09 -22.04 -5.41
CA LEU A 37 6.35 -23.23 -5.00
C LEU A 37 6.07 -24.16 -6.20
N GLY A 38 5.63 -23.61 -7.34
CA GLY A 38 5.41 -24.37 -8.57
C GLY A 38 6.69 -25.02 -9.10
N GLY A 39 7.81 -24.31 -9.06
CA GLY A 39 9.12 -24.84 -9.45
C GLY A 39 9.58 -25.99 -8.56
N ILE A 40 9.47 -25.83 -7.23
CA ILE A 40 9.82 -26.89 -6.26
C ILE A 40 8.96 -28.13 -6.47
N LEU A 41 7.64 -27.96 -6.59
CA LEU A 41 6.72 -29.08 -6.82
C LEU A 41 7.02 -29.81 -8.14
N THR A 42 7.34 -29.06 -9.20
CA THR A 42 7.68 -29.64 -10.51
C THR A 42 8.96 -30.47 -10.43
N ILE A 43 10.03 -29.92 -9.84
CA ILE A 43 11.31 -30.62 -9.69
C ILE A 43 11.14 -31.88 -8.82
N LEU A 44 10.40 -31.77 -7.72
CA LEU A 44 10.11 -32.89 -6.82
C LEU A 44 9.30 -33.98 -7.52
N TYR A 45 8.29 -33.61 -8.30
CA TYR A 45 7.52 -34.55 -9.11
C TYR A 45 8.42 -35.31 -10.10
N MET A 46 9.29 -34.60 -10.82
CA MET A 46 10.22 -35.21 -11.78
C MET A 46 11.25 -36.13 -11.12
N ALA A 47 11.72 -35.78 -9.92
CA ALA A 47 12.63 -36.60 -9.14
C ALA A 47 11.98 -37.92 -8.69
N ILE A 48 10.73 -37.86 -8.21
CA ILE A 48 9.96 -39.04 -7.76
C ILE A 48 9.61 -39.96 -8.93
N THR A 49 9.27 -39.37 -10.08
CA THR A 49 8.87 -40.13 -11.29
C THR A 49 10.06 -40.56 -12.16
N HIS A 50 11.29 -40.28 -11.71
CA HIS A 50 12.54 -40.67 -12.36
C HIS A 50 12.64 -40.23 -13.84
N TYR A 51 12.22 -38.99 -14.14
CA TYR A 51 12.45 -38.41 -15.47
C TYR A 51 13.94 -38.24 -15.76
N GLN A 52 14.29 -38.17 -17.05
CA GLN A 52 15.66 -37.92 -17.48
C GLN A 52 16.23 -36.66 -16.82
N LEU A 53 17.46 -36.76 -16.31
CA LEU A 53 18.12 -35.67 -15.59
C LEU A 53 18.20 -34.39 -16.44
N ALA A 54 18.41 -34.52 -17.76
CA ALA A 54 18.46 -33.40 -18.69
C ALA A 54 17.17 -32.56 -18.68
N TYR A 55 15.99 -33.20 -18.67
CA TYR A 55 14.70 -32.50 -18.61
C TYR A 55 14.44 -31.86 -17.24
N THR A 56 14.88 -32.53 -16.17
CA THR A 56 14.76 -31.99 -14.82
C THR A 56 15.61 -30.74 -14.64
N LEU A 57 16.85 -30.78 -15.13
CA LEU A 57 17.76 -29.63 -15.09
C LEU A 57 17.27 -28.49 -15.98
N SER A 58 16.75 -28.78 -17.18
CA SER A 58 16.26 -27.71 -18.07
C SER A 58 15.08 -26.95 -17.47
N LEU A 59 14.10 -27.65 -16.87
CA LEU A 59 12.98 -27.01 -16.17
C LEU A 59 13.44 -26.29 -14.89
N ALA A 60 14.38 -26.86 -14.13
CA ALA A 60 14.95 -26.20 -12.95
C ALA A 60 15.63 -24.88 -13.31
N VAL A 61 16.41 -24.86 -14.39
CA VAL A 61 17.06 -23.64 -14.92
C VAL A 61 16.01 -22.64 -15.40
N ALA A 62 14.96 -23.08 -16.09
CA ALA A 62 13.89 -22.20 -16.57
C ALA A 62 13.14 -21.51 -15.41
N PHE A 63 12.74 -22.27 -14.38
CA PHE A 63 12.12 -21.70 -13.18
C PHE A 63 13.07 -20.76 -12.43
N SER A 64 14.34 -21.16 -12.27
CA SER A 64 15.34 -20.36 -11.57
C SER A 64 15.61 -19.04 -12.29
N ALA A 65 15.76 -19.06 -13.61
CA ALA A 65 15.95 -17.86 -14.43
C ALA A 65 14.76 -16.90 -14.29
N LEU A 66 13.54 -17.43 -14.31
CA LEU A 66 12.32 -16.64 -14.16
C LEU A 66 12.20 -16.00 -12.77
N ILE A 67 12.53 -16.76 -11.71
CA ILE A 67 12.55 -16.28 -10.31
C ILE A 67 13.61 -15.18 -10.14
N LEU A 68 14.84 -15.41 -10.61
CA LEU A 68 15.94 -14.45 -10.51
C LEU A 68 15.63 -13.16 -11.27
N LEU A 69 15.03 -13.26 -12.46
CA LEU A 69 14.64 -12.11 -13.26
C LEU A 69 13.55 -11.28 -12.56
N ASN A 70 12.58 -11.94 -11.93
CA ASN A 70 11.52 -11.26 -11.17
C ASN A 70 12.10 -10.57 -9.91
N LEU A 71 13.01 -11.23 -9.19
CA LEU A 71 13.76 -10.64 -8.07
C LEU A 71 14.58 -9.43 -8.50
N ALA A 72 15.31 -9.51 -9.63
CA ALA A 72 16.07 -8.40 -10.17
C ALA A 72 15.15 -7.22 -10.51
N CYS A 73 14.05 -7.45 -11.23
CA CYS A 73 13.09 -6.39 -11.54
C CYS A 73 12.43 -5.78 -10.29
N LEU A 74 12.21 -6.55 -9.23
CA LEU A 74 11.72 -6.04 -7.94
C LEU A 74 12.75 -5.16 -7.22
N ALA A 75 14.02 -5.55 -7.26
CA ALA A 75 15.12 -4.78 -6.67
C ALA A 75 15.29 -3.43 -7.39
N TYR A 76 15.48 -3.46 -8.72
CA TYR A 76 15.59 -2.24 -9.53
C TYR A 76 14.28 -1.43 -9.58
N GLY A 77 13.14 -2.08 -9.34
CA GLY A 77 11.84 -1.46 -9.19
C GLY A 77 11.69 -0.58 -7.93
N ARG A 78 12.69 -0.53 -7.05
CA ARG A 78 12.76 0.48 -5.99
C ARG A 78 13.21 1.85 -6.50
N GLU A 79 14.11 1.86 -7.49
CA GLU A 79 14.71 3.08 -8.05
C GLU A 79 13.96 3.56 -9.29
N ASN A 80 13.47 2.64 -10.14
CA ASN A 80 12.76 2.99 -11.36
C ASN A 80 11.50 2.14 -11.57
N ILE A 81 10.36 2.84 -11.57
CA ILE A 81 9.01 2.26 -11.67
C ILE A 81 8.83 1.42 -12.94
N ARG A 82 9.53 1.76 -14.04
CA ARG A 82 9.43 1.03 -15.31
C ARG A 82 9.84 -0.43 -15.19
N PHE A 83 10.76 -0.79 -14.29
CA PHE A 83 11.13 -2.19 -14.06
C PHE A 83 10.00 -3.01 -13.44
N ASN A 84 9.20 -2.42 -12.52
CA ASN A 84 8.01 -3.11 -12.00
C ASN A 84 6.97 -3.33 -13.11
N GLN A 85 6.82 -2.38 -14.02
CA GLN A 85 5.93 -2.49 -15.17
C GLN A 85 6.45 -3.48 -16.23
N LEU A 86 7.75 -3.63 -16.38
CA LEU A 86 8.35 -4.65 -17.26
C LEU A 86 8.15 -6.05 -16.68
N ASN A 87 8.33 -6.20 -15.36
CA ASN A 87 8.28 -7.48 -14.66
C ASN A 87 6.98 -8.26 -14.94
N LYS A 88 5.83 -7.59 -14.93
CA LYS A 88 4.53 -8.23 -15.21
C LYS A 88 4.45 -8.86 -16.61
N PHE A 89 5.08 -8.24 -17.62
CA PHE A 89 5.08 -8.77 -18.99
C PHE A 89 6.03 -9.96 -19.12
N VAL A 90 7.25 -9.80 -18.60
CA VAL A 90 8.28 -10.84 -18.67
C VAL A 90 7.86 -12.08 -17.89
N THR A 91 7.29 -11.89 -16.71
CA THR A 91 6.76 -12.99 -15.89
C THR A 91 5.60 -13.68 -16.60
N THR A 92 4.66 -12.94 -17.19
CA THR A 92 3.54 -13.54 -17.93
C THR A 92 4.04 -14.39 -19.08
N LEU A 93 4.90 -13.85 -19.94
CA LEU A 93 5.44 -14.61 -21.08
C LEU A 93 6.24 -15.82 -20.63
N GLY A 94 7.12 -15.66 -19.64
CA GLY A 94 7.95 -16.75 -19.15
C GLY A 94 7.15 -17.87 -18.49
N VAL A 95 6.08 -17.56 -17.76
CA VAL A 95 5.20 -18.58 -17.16
C VAL A 95 4.46 -19.37 -18.23
N PHE A 96 3.97 -18.71 -19.28
CA PHE A 96 3.41 -19.42 -20.44
C PHE A 96 4.47 -20.30 -21.13
N SER A 97 5.70 -19.80 -21.33
CA SER A 97 6.79 -20.60 -21.91
C SER A 97 7.12 -21.85 -21.09
N VAL A 98 7.18 -21.73 -19.77
CA VAL A 98 7.43 -22.88 -18.87
C VAL A 98 6.26 -23.87 -18.92
N ALA A 99 5.01 -23.40 -18.86
CA ALA A 99 3.83 -24.27 -18.95
C ALA A 99 3.83 -25.07 -20.27
N VAL A 100 4.21 -24.43 -21.37
CA VAL A 100 4.32 -25.09 -22.68
C VAL A 100 5.44 -26.12 -22.69
N ALA A 101 6.63 -25.78 -22.19
CA ALA A 101 7.73 -26.73 -22.07
C ALA A 101 7.33 -27.96 -21.24
N MET A 102 6.60 -27.76 -20.14
CA MET A 102 6.07 -28.85 -19.32
C MET A 102 5.08 -29.73 -20.10
N ILE A 103 4.18 -29.16 -20.89
CA ILE A 103 3.25 -29.95 -21.73
C ILE A 103 4.02 -30.84 -22.71
N PHE A 104 5.08 -30.33 -23.34
CA PHE A 104 5.91 -31.12 -24.26
C PHE A 104 6.75 -32.21 -23.58
N ILE A 105 7.23 -31.96 -22.36
CA ILE A 105 8.06 -32.93 -21.61
C ILE A 105 7.20 -34.05 -21.02
N PHE A 106 6.05 -33.71 -20.44
CA PHE A 106 5.20 -34.68 -19.75
C PHE A 106 4.21 -35.40 -20.67
N GLN A 107 3.85 -34.80 -21.81
CA GLN A 107 2.97 -35.38 -22.84
C GLN A 107 1.67 -36.00 -22.30
N SER A 108 1.08 -35.38 -21.27
CA SER A 108 -0.16 -35.84 -20.64
C SER A 108 -1.30 -34.83 -20.87
N PRO A 109 -2.54 -35.28 -21.18
CA PRO A 109 -3.71 -34.41 -21.28
C PRO A 109 -3.95 -33.59 -20.00
N SER A 110 -3.60 -34.14 -18.83
CA SER A 110 -3.75 -33.44 -17.55
C SER A 110 -2.89 -32.17 -17.44
N MET A 111 -1.81 -32.07 -18.23
CA MET A 111 -0.89 -30.93 -18.23
C MET A 111 -1.45 -29.73 -19.00
N LEU A 112 -2.54 -29.90 -19.75
CA LEU A 112 -3.28 -28.77 -20.33
C LEU A 112 -3.80 -27.80 -19.24
N SER A 113 -4.02 -28.32 -18.02
CA SER A 113 -4.42 -27.50 -16.87
C SER A 113 -3.35 -26.47 -16.47
N LEU A 114 -2.08 -26.69 -16.82
CA LEU A 114 -0.99 -25.73 -16.59
C LEU A 114 -1.17 -24.43 -17.38
N LEU A 115 -1.82 -24.45 -18.54
CA LEU A 115 -2.13 -23.22 -19.29
C LEU A 115 -3.13 -22.35 -18.53
N PHE A 116 -4.07 -22.96 -17.82
CA PHE A 116 -5.01 -22.22 -16.96
C PHE A 116 -4.34 -21.72 -15.67
N ILE A 117 -3.38 -22.46 -15.12
CA ILE A 117 -2.56 -21.99 -14.00
C ILE A 117 -1.70 -20.80 -14.44
N ALA A 118 -1.04 -20.89 -15.60
CA ALA A 118 -0.28 -19.79 -16.20
C ALA A 118 -1.16 -18.55 -16.42
N TYR A 119 -2.37 -18.77 -16.94
CA TYR A 119 -3.39 -17.75 -17.10
C TYR A 119 -3.79 -17.11 -15.76
N ALA A 120 -4.04 -17.92 -14.72
CA ALA A 120 -4.41 -17.42 -13.40
C ALA A 120 -3.29 -16.57 -12.77
N ILE A 121 -2.03 -17.00 -12.91
CA ILE A 121 -0.86 -16.23 -12.47
C ILE A 121 -0.81 -14.87 -13.20
N ALA A 122 -1.02 -14.84 -14.51
CA ALA A 122 -1.08 -13.60 -15.28
C ALA A 122 -2.26 -12.70 -14.86
N ALA A 123 -3.41 -13.32 -14.54
CA ALA A 123 -4.62 -12.62 -14.11
C ALA A 123 -4.47 -11.87 -12.79
N PHE A 124 -3.55 -12.28 -11.90
CA PHE A 124 -3.26 -11.54 -10.67
C PHE A 124 -2.81 -10.10 -10.93
N TYR A 125 -2.14 -9.83 -12.05
CA TYR A 125 -1.71 -8.47 -12.39
C TYR A 125 -2.89 -7.51 -12.60
N GLN A 126 -4.03 -8.01 -13.13
CA GLN A 126 -5.22 -7.21 -13.44
C GLN A 126 -4.84 -5.95 -14.25
N ASP A 127 -4.01 -6.15 -15.27
CA ASP A 127 -3.56 -5.11 -16.20
C ASP A 127 -4.08 -5.42 -17.60
N ARG A 128 -4.65 -4.42 -18.27
CA ARG A 128 -5.30 -4.61 -19.58
C ARG A 128 -4.34 -5.18 -20.63
N LYS A 129 -3.10 -4.71 -20.69
CA LYS A 129 -2.13 -5.17 -21.70
C LYS A 129 -1.68 -6.59 -21.39
N VAL A 130 -1.40 -6.89 -20.12
CA VAL A 130 -1.02 -8.24 -19.68
C VAL A 130 -2.15 -9.23 -19.94
N MET A 131 -3.40 -8.87 -19.65
CA MET A 131 -4.54 -9.74 -19.91
C MET A 131 -4.79 -9.97 -21.39
N LEU A 132 -4.63 -8.95 -22.23
CA LEU A 132 -4.71 -9.13 -23.67
C LEU A 132 -3.65 -10.13 -24.16
N ILE A 133 -2.39 -9.94 -23.74
CA ILE A 133 -1.30 -10.85 -24.08
C ILE A 133 -1.62 -12.26 -23.59
N SER A 134 -2.06 -12.41 -22.35
CA SER A 134 -2.38 -13.72 -21.76
C SER A 134 -3.55 -14.42 -22.47
N ASN A 135 -4.63 -13.70 -22.81
CA ASN A 135 -5.75 -14.26 -23.55
C ASN A 135 -5.34 -14.70 -24.97
N VAL A 136 -4.55 -13.88 -25.67
CA VAL A 136 -4.05 -14.18 -27.02
C VAL A 136 -3.09 -15.36 -26.97
N SER A 137 -2.16 -15.39 -26.02
CA SER A 137 -1.25 -16.52 -25.80
C SER A 137 -2.03 -17.79 -25.48
N LEU A 138 -3.02 -17.73 -24.59
CA LEU A 138 -3.85 -18.88 -24.26
C LEU A 138 -4.59 -19.43 -25.50
N LEU A 139 -5.19 -18.54 -26.30
CA LEU A 139 -5.88 -18.91 -27.54
C LEU A 139 -4.93 -19.59 -28.52
N PHE A 140 -3.79 -18.95 -28.82
CA PHE A 140 -2.81 -19.50 -29.75
C PHE A 140 -2.28 -20.85 -29.27
N MET A 141 -1.99 -20.99 -27.97
CA MET A 141 -1.49 -22.24 -27.41
C MET A 141 -2.53 -23.36 -27.49
N PHE A 142 -3.80 -23.10 -27.17
CA PHE A 142 -4.87 -24.08 -27.32
C PHE A 142 -5.07 -24.50 -28.77
N LEU A 143 -5.12 -23.54 -29.71
CA LEU A 143 -5.24 -23.83 -31.13
C LEU A 143 -4.06 -24.65 -31.66
N ALA A 144 -2.84 -24.31 -31.24
CA ALA A 144 -1.64 -25.05 -31.61
C ALA A 144 -1.64 -26.47 -31.06
N LEU A 145 -2.05 -26.67 -29.80
CA LEU A 145 -2.14 -27.99 -29.18
C LEU A 145 -3.23 -28.84 -29.79
N MET A 146 -4.42 -28.29 -30.07
CA MET A 146 -5.49 -29.01 -30.75
C MET A 146 -5.09 -29.45 -32.17
N THR A 147 -4.28 -28.64 -32.87
CA THR A 147 -3.84 -28.95 -34.22
C THR A 147 -2.74 -30.01 -34.25
N ASN A 148 -1.74 -29.89 -33.36
CA ASN A 148 -0.55 -30.75 -33.37
C ASN A 148 -0.67 -31.99 -32.46
N PHE A 149 -1.54 -31.96 -31.44
CA PHE A 149 -1.72 -33.02 -30.45
C PHE A 149 -3.21 -33.39 -30.30
N ARG A 150 -3.82 -33.81 -31.42
CA ARG A 150 -5.24 -34.22 -31.45
C ARG A 150 -5.55 -35.33 -30.45
N ASP A 151 -4.57 -36.20 -30.17
CA ASP A 151 -4.72 -37.31 -29.23
C ASP A 151 -5.03 -36.87 -27.79
N PHE A 152 -4.64 -35.66 -27.39
CA PHE A 152 -4.96 -35.13 -26.06
C PHE A 152 -6.43 -34.72 -25.90
N PHE A 153 -7.17 -34.61 -27.00
CA PHE A 153 -8.55 -34.15 -27.03
C PHE A 153 -9.53 -35.20 -27.55
N LYS A 154 -9.07 -36.44 -27.77
CA LYS A 154 -9.93 -37.55 -28.18
C LYS A 154 -10.87 -37.95 -27.05
N VAL A 155 -12.17 -37.76 -27.24
CA VAL A 155 -13.22 -38.29 -26.38
C VAL A 155 -13.61 -39.67 -26.91
N GLU A 156 -13.66 -40.71 -26.06
CA GLU A 156 -13.93 -42.10 -26.47
C GLU A 156 -15.34 -42.34 -27.06
N ASN A 157 -16.22 -41.33 -27.10
CA ASN A 157 -17.57 -41.46 -27.65
C ASN A 157 -17.60 -41.17 -29.16
N THR A 158 -17.84 -42.23 -29.94
CA THR A 158 -18.02 -42.26 -31.41
C THR A 158 -19.24 -41.50 -31.97
N SER A 159 -19.93 -40.70 -31.17
CA SER A 159 -21.08 -39.91 -31.61
C SER A 159 -20.64 -38.55 -32.14
N ALA A 160 -19.99 -38.54 -33.31
CA ALA A 160 -19.77 -37.36 -34.16
C ALA A 160 -19.48 -36.04 -33.40
N GLU A 161 -18.45 -36.01 -32.56
CA GLU A 161 -17.84 -34.74 -32.18
C GLU A 161 -17.12 -34.19 -33.42
N ASN A 162 -17.74 -33.20 -34.05
CA ASN A 162 -17.10 -32.44 -35.10
C ASN A 162 -15.96 -31.66 -34.42
N ASP A 163 -14.69 -31.88 -34.78
CA ASP A 163 -13.51 -31.15 -34.26
C ASP A 163 -13.80 -29.63 -34.14
N PHE A 164 -14.61 -29.12 -35.07
CA PHE A 164 -15.18 -27.77 -35.09
C PHE A 164 -15.85 -27.31 -33.79
N GLY A 165 -16.62 -28.18 -33.13
CA GLY A 165 -17.29 -27.88 -31.86
C GLY A 165 -16.32 -27.60 -30.72
N LEU A 166 -15.20 -28.34 -30.66
CA LEU A 166 -14.14 -28.11 -29.66
C LEU A 166 -13.45 -26.78 -29.91
N TYR A 167 -13.12 -26.46 -31.18
CA TYR A 167 -12.54 -25.17 -31.56
C TYR A 167 -13.47 -24.01 -31.20
N PHE A 168 -14.76 -24.15 -31.49
CA PHE A 168 -15.78 -23.14 -31.17
C PHE A 168 -15.94 -22.95 -29.66
N PHE A 169 -15.94 -24.03 -28.88
CA PHE A 169 -15.99 -23.98 -27.42
C PHE A 169 -14.81 -23.19 -26.84
N VAL A 170 -13.58 -23.45 -27.29
CA VAL A 170 -12.38 -22.75 -26.83
C VAL A 170 -12.46 -21.25 -27.12
N ILE A 171 -12.93 -20.86 -28.31
CA ILE A 171 -13.09 -19.45 -28.68
C ILE A 171 -14.12 -18.75 -27.78
N ILE A 172 -15.28 -19.38 -27.56
CA ILE A 172 -16.31 -18.83 -26.66
C ILE A 172 -15.77 -18.73 -25.23
N PHE A 173 -15.09 -19.77 -24.75
CA PHE A 173 -14.55 -19.81 -23.41
C PHE A 173 -13.53 -18.69 -23.16
N ILE A 174 -12.59 -18.47 -24.09
CA ILE A 174 -11.61 -17.39 -24.00
C ILE A 174 -12.28 -16.01 -24.14
N SER A 175 -13.35 -15.91 -24.94
CA SER A 175 -14.14 -14.68 -25.04
C SER A 175 -14.82 -14.34 -23.72
N LEU A 176 -15.44 -15.32 -23.05
CA LEU A 176 -16.04 -15.16 -21.72
C LEU A 176 -15.00 -14.75 -20.67
N LEU A 177 -13.82 -15.39 -20.67
CA LEU A 177 -12.70 -14.98 -19.81
C LEU A 177 -12.30 -13.53 -20.08
N THR A 178 -12.21 -13.12 -21.35
CA THR A 178 -11.87 -11.75 -21.73
C THR A 178 -12.89 -10.74 -21.20
N ILE A 179 -14.18 -11.03 -21.31
CA ILE A 179 -15.26 -10.16 -20.80
C ILE A 179 -15.21 -10.06 -19.27
N SER A 180 -15.09 -11.20 -18.58
CA SER A 180 -14.98 -11.25 -17.11
C SER A 180 -13.80 -10.39 -16.61
N GLN A 181 -12.64 -10.53 -17.24
CA GLN A 181 -11.45 -9.76 -16.90
C GLN A 181 -11.60 -8.27 -17.19
N TYR A 182 -12.26 -7.91 -18.30
CA TYR A 182 -12.55 -6.52 -18.61
C TYR A 182 -13.40 -5.85 -17.52
N ILE A 183 -14.41 -6.57 -17.01
CA ILE A 183 -15.25 -6.09 -15.90
C ILE A 183 -14.40 -5.88 -14.65
N MET A 184 -13.58 -6.84 -14.26
CA MET A 184 -12.71 -6.71 -13.07
C MET A 184 -11.72 -5.54 -13.19
N ILE A 185 -11.10 -5.34 -14.36
CA ILE A 185 -10.17 -4.23 -14.59
C ILE A 185 -10.90 -2.89 -14.47
N LYS A 186 -12.12 -2.79 -15.03
CA LYS A 186 -12.94 -1.58 -14.94
C LYS A 186 -13.34 -1.29 -13.49
N GLN A 187 -13.72 -2.31 -12.72
CA GLN A 187 -14.02 -2.19 -11.29
C GLN A 187 -12.79 -1.68 -10.52
N LYS A 188 -11.62 -2.30 -10.70
CA LYS A 188 -10.36 -1.86 -10.09
C LYS A 188 -10.05 -0.39 -10.41
N GLY A 189 -10.12 0.00 -11.68
CA GLY A 189 -9.87 1.37 -12.11
C GLY A 189 -10.87 2.37 -11.52
N PHE A 190 -12.14 1.98 -11.39
CA PHE A 190 -13.17 2.76 -10.71
C PHE A 190 -12.85 2.94 -9.22
N PHE A 191 -12.48 1.86 -8.51
CA PHE A 191 -12.10 1.91 -7.10
C PHE A 191 -10.92 2.86 -6.85
N TYR A 192 -9.83 2.74 -7.62
CA TYR A 192 -8.67 3.62 -7.44
C TYR A 192 -9.01 5.07 -7.72
N ASN A 193 -9.83 5.32 -8.73
CA ASN A 193 -10.27 6.68 -9.05
C ASN A 193 -11.13 7.27 -7.94
N GLN A 194 -12.03 6.49 -7.34
CA GLN A 194 -12.85 6.94 -6.22
C GLN A 194 -12.02 7.22 -4.97
N ILE A 195 -11.06 6.35 -4.63
CA ILE A 195 -10.17 6.57 -3.48
C ILE A 195 -9.35 7.85 -3.69
N ALA A 196 -8.83 8.07 -4.91
CA ALA A 196 -8.08 9.28 -5.23
C ALA A 196 -8.96 10.54 -5.17
N ILE A 197 -10.17 10.51 -5.73
CA ILE A 197 -11.13 11.63 -5.65
C ILE A 197 -11.53 11.91 -4.19
N SER A 198 -11.76 10.88 -3.39
CA SER A 198 -12.11 11.01 -1.98
C SER A 198 -11.00 11.70 -1.20
N ARG A 199 -9.75 11.25 -1.38
CA ARG A 199 -8.57 11.86 -0.73
C ARG A 199 -8.35 13.31 -1.17
N GLU A 200 -8.52 13.60 -2.46
CA GLU A 200 -8.41 14.98 -2.99
C GLU A 200 -9.51 15.89 -2.42
N THR A 201 -10.75 15.39 -2.39
CA THR A 201 -11.88 16.12 -1.80
C THR A 201 -11.64 16.41 -0.32
N GLU A 202 -11.08 15.44 0.40
CA GLU A 202 -10.71 15.59 1.81
C GLU A 202 -9.67 16.72 2.00
N PHE A 203 -8.55 16.68 1.26
CA PHE A 203 -7.53 17.72 1.38
C PHE A 203 -8.06 19.10 1.02
N ARG A 204 -8.88 19.19 -0.03
CA ARG A 204 -9.49 20.46 -0.44
C ARG A 204 -10.47 21.00 0.60
N ASN A 205 -11.23 20.12 1.26
CA ASN A 205 -12.12 20.52 2.34
C ASN A 205 -11.33 21.06 3.55
N ILE A 206 -10.19 20.43 3.88
CA ILE A 206 -9.29 20.92 4.93
C ILE A 206 -8.69 22.27 4.53
N ASP A 207 -8.24 22.44 3.28
CA ASP A 207 -7.73 23.72 2.79
C ASP A 207 -8.80 24.82 2.81
N PHE A 208 -10.04 24.50 2.41
CA PHE A 208 -11.16 25.43 2.51
C PHE A 208 -11.47 25.80 3.96
N MET A 209 -11.41 24.84 4.89
CA MET A 209 -11.56 25.13 6.31
C MET A 209 -10.46 26.06 6.84
N ILE A 210 -9.21 25.85 6.42
CA ILE A 210 -8.09 26.73 6.76
C ILE A 210 -8.39 28.16 6.29
N ASP A 211 -8.75 28.32 5.01
CA ASP A 211 -9.06 29.62 4.42
C ASP A 211 -10.25 30.31 5.13
N MET A 212 -11.29 29.53 5.49
CA MET A 212 -12.46 30.02 6.21
C MET A 212 -12.13 30.44 7.63
N CYS A 213 -11.33 29.66 8.36
CA CYS A 213 -10.87 30.02 9.70
C CYS A 213 -10.06 31.32 9.67
N GLU A 214 -9.13 31.47 8.72
CA GLU A 214 -8.32 32.67 8.57
C GLU A 214 -9.16 33.91 8.26
N LYS A 215 -10.15 33.78 7.37
CA LYS A 215 -11.07 34.87 7.02
C LYS A 215 -12.06 35.22 8.15
N ALA A 216 -12.56 34.22 8.88
CA ALA A 216 -13.62 34.43 9.88
C ALA A 216 -13.10 34.90 11.24
N THR A 217 -11.94 34.41 11.68
CA THR A 217 -11.38 34.74 13.00
C THR A 217 -10.35 35.86 12.95
N GLY A 218 -9.71 36.11 11.80
CA GLY A 218 -8.59 37.05 11.68
C GLY A 218 -7.36 36.69 12.53
N SER A 219 -7.44 35.62 13.34
CA SER A 219 -6.38 35.20 14.25
C SER A 219 -5.41 34.28 13.53
N LYS A 220 -4.14 34.69 13.49
CA LYS A 220 -3.03 33.77 13.19
C LYS A 220 -2.92 32.76 14.32
N ILE A 221 -2.63 31.51 13.96
CA ILE A 221 -2.36 30.44 14.92
C ILE A 221 -1.24 30.88 15.88
N ASP A 222 -1.39 30.57 17.17
CA ASP A 222 -0.34 30.85 18.17
C ASP A 222 0.85 29.91 17.99
N THR A 223 1.76 30.30 17.11
CA THR A 223 3.00 29.58 16.84
C THR A 223 3.94 29.62 18.05
N LYS A 224 3.94 30.71 18.82
CA LYS A 224 4.82 30.87 19.98
C LYS A 224 4.45 29.90 21.10
N GLY A 225 3.17 29.81 21.43
CA GLY A 225 2.66 28.85 22.41
C GLY A 225 2.88 27.40 21.97
N TYR A 226 2.69 27.11 20.68
CA TYR A 226 2.93 25.78 20.13
C TYR A 226 4.40 25.32 20.30
N PHE A 227 5.37 26.12 19.83
CA PHE A 227 6.78 25.74 19.94
C PHE A 227 7.27 25.70 21.39
N ALA A 228 6.77 26.59 22.26
CA ALA A 228 7.10 26.54 23.69
C ALA A 228 6.62 25.23 24.33
N ALA A 229 5.41 24.77 24.00
CA ALA A 229 4.89 23.49 24.48
C ALA A 229 5.67 22.29 23.91
N ALA A 230 6.07 22.35 22.63
CA ALA A 230 6.87 21.31 21.99
C ALA A 230 8.29 21.21 22.58
N GLU A 231 8.95 22.35 22.82
CA GLU A 231 10.25 22.44 23.48
C GLU A 231 10.18 21.90 24.92
N ALA A 232 9.15 22.31 25.69
CA ALA A 232 8.94 21.81 27.06
C ALA A 232 8.72 20.29 27.10
N PHE A 233 7.89 19.77 26.18
CA PHE A 233 7.66 18.33 26.05
C PHE A 233 8.94 17.57 25.67
N SER A 234 9.70 18.08 24.69
CA SER A 234 10.95 17.45 24.23
C SER A 234 11.98 17.36 25.34
N LYS A 235 12.13 18.45 26.10
CA LYS A 235 13.06 18.52 27.22
C LYS A 235 12.67 17.54 28.32
N ALA A 236 11.40 17.52 28.71
CA ALA A 236 10.89 16.58 29.72
C ALA A 236 11.04 15.12 29.26
N LEU A 237 10.82 14.83 27.97
CA LEU A 237 11.02 13.50 27.39
C LEU A 237 12.48 13.07 27.45
N SER A 238 13.40 13.96 27.09
CA SER A 238 14.84 13.70 27.04
C SER A 238 15.42 13.48 28.44
N GLU A 239 15.03 14.33 29.41
CA GLU A 239 15.38 14.17 30.83
C GLU A 239 14.89 12.84 31.40
N LYS A 240 13.68 12.41 31.03
CA LYS A 240 13.09 11.16 31.52
C LYS A 240 13.72 9.90 30.90
N ILE A 241 14.19 9.98 29.66
CA ILE A 241 14.88 8.87 28.97
C ILE A 241 16.39 8.86 29.31
N GLY A 242 16.93 9.95 29.86
CA GLY A 242 18.34 10.06 30.23
C GLY A 242 19.27 10.25 29.03
N VAL A 243 18.77 10.85 27.95
CA VAL A 243 19.51 11.17 26.72
C VAL A 243 19.44 12.66 26.46
N ASP A 244 20.45 13.19 25.78
CA ASP A 244 20.46 14.59 25.33
C ASP A 244 19.29 14.86 24.39
N ASP A 245 18.75 16.08 24.44
CA ASP A 245 17.60 16.48 23.62
C ASP A 245 17.97 16.57 22.14
N ALA A 246 17.76 15.46 21.43
CA ALA A 246 18.00 15.34 20.00
C ALA A 246 17.02 16.16 19.13
N PHE A 247 15.92 16.67 19.70
CA PHE A 247 14.91 17.42 18.96
C PHE A 247 15.05 18.93 19.14
N ALA A 248 15.73 19.42 20.17
CA ALA A 248 15.95 20.84 20.42
C ALA A 248 16.50 21.59 19.19
N GLY A 249 17.53 21.03 18.54
CA GLY A 249 18.10 21.60 17.32
C GLY A 249 17.10 21.66 16.16
N LYS A 250 16.30 20.60 15.98
CA LYS A 250 15.29 20.53 14.92
C LYS A 250 14.11 21.46 15.17
N LEU A 251 13.70 21.64 16.43
CA LEU A 251 12.66 22.58 16.83
C LEU A 251 13.09 24.04 16.61
N ALA A 252 14.36 24.36 16.87
CA ALA A 252 14.91 25.69 16.58
C ALA A 252 14.87 26.01 15.08
N VAL A 253 15.25 25.05 14.23
CA VAL A 253 15.18 25.18 12.77
C VAL A 253 13.73 25.35 12.30
N LEU A 254 12.79 24.57 12.81
CA LEU A 254 11.36 24.72 12.48
C LEU A 254 10.81 26.10 12.89
N LYS A 255 11.23 26.61 14.05
CA LYS A 255 10.84 27.94 14.55
C LYS A 255 11.36 29.07 13.65
N ASP A 256 12.60 28.95 13.17
CA ASP A 256 13.20 29.90 12.24
C ASP A 256 12.55 29.84 10.85
N LEU A 257 12.19 28.64 10.38
CA LEU A 257 11.41 28.44 9.15
C LEU A 257 10.02 29.05 9.26
N GLU A 258 9.32 28.84 10.39
CA GLU A 258 8.00 29.39 10.65
C GLU A 258 8.01 30.94 10.71
N ALA A 259 9.13 31.52 11.14
CA ALA A 259 9.33 32.97 11.15
C ALA A 259 9.60 33.56 9.74
N GLY A 260 9.74 32.73 8.71
CA GLY A 260 10.01 33.16 7.34
C GLY A 260 11.49 33.45 7.05
N THR A 261 12.40 32.86 7.83
CA THR A 261 13.84 33.01 7.60
C THR A 261 14.24 32.30 6.30
N LYS A 262 15.08 32.94 5.46
CA LYS A 262 15.57 32.34 4.22
C LYS A 262 16.45 31.11 4.51
N TYR A 263 16.36 30.10 3.66
CA TYR A 263 17.10 28.84 3.80
C TYR A 263 18.61 29.06 3.94
N GLU A 264 19.17 29.99 3.15
CA GLU A 264 20.60 30.35 3.19
C GLU A 264 21.06 30.74 4.60
N ARG A 265 20.26 31.54 5.31
CA ARG A 265 20.56 32.00 6.67
C ARG A 265 20.35 30.92 7.72
N ILE A 266 19.46 29.97 7.46
CA ILE A 266 19.22 28.83 8.35
C ILE A 266 20.39 27.86 8.26
N ILE A 267 20.90 27.58 7.06
CA ILE A 267 22.08 26.74 6.85
C ILE A 267 23.33 27.38 7.49
N GLU A 268 23.47 28.71 7.42
CA GLU A 268 24.56 29.42 8.12
C GLU A 268 24.46 29.32 9.65
N LYS A 269 23.25 29.33 10.20
CA LYS A 269 23.00 29.26 11.65
C LYS A 269 22.99 27.84 12.20
N HIS A 270 22.68 26.86 11.34
CA HIS A 270 22.54 25.44 11.63
C HIS A 270 23.30 24.61 10.58
N PRO A 271 24.64 24.62 10.59
CA PRO A 271 25.46 23.91 9.60
C PRO A 271 25.29 22.39 9.64
N GLU A 272 24.71 21.85 10.72
CA GLU A 272 24.36 20.45 10.89
C GLU A 272 23.17 19.99 10.02
N VAL A 273 22.42 20.91 9.41
CA VAL A 273 21.22 20.58 8.62
C VAL A 273 21.52 20.62 7.13
N ALA A 274 21.28 19.50 6.44
CA ALA A 274 21.40 19.43 4.99
C ALA A 274 20.24 20.17 4.29
N ALA A 275 20.48 20.68 3.08
CA ALA A 275 19.45 21.38 2.30
C ALA A 275 18.19 20.51 2.05
N ASP A 276 18.37 19.22 1.78
CA ASP A 276 17.26 18.27 1.58
C ASP A 276 16.41 18.09 2.85
N ASP A 277 17.01 18.25 4.04
CA ASP A 277 16.29 18.16 5.30
C ASP A 277 15.45 19.43 5.56
N LEU A 278 15.89 20.60 5.08
CA LEU A 278 15.09 21.83 5.17
C LEU A 278 13.80 21.75 4.37
N ASP A 279 13.84 21.15 3.17
CA ASP A 279 12.63 20.94 2.38
C ASP A 279 11.63 20.05 3.13
N ARG A 280 12.10 18.94 3.71
CA ARG A 280 11.26 18.06 4.53
C ARG A 280 10.69 18.78 5.76
N MET A 281 11.50 19.59 6.43
CA MET A 281 11.10 20.34 7.62
C MET A 281 10.09 21.45 7.27
N SER A 282 10.20 22.06 6.10
CA SER A 282 9.23 23.05 5.61
C SER A 282 7.83 22.47 5.42
N GLU A 283 7.71 21.18 5.12
CA GLU A 283 6.39 20.52 5.02
C GLU A 283 5.72 20.34 6.39
N LEU A 284 6.50 20.38 7.47
CA LEU A 284 6.06 20.15 8.85
C LEU A 284 5.66 21.44 9.60
N LEU A 285 5.69 22.59 8.93
CA LEU A 285 5.28 23.86 9.54
C LEU A 285 3.81 23.83 9.99
N PHE A 286 3.50 24.65 10.98
CA PHE A 286 2.20 24.63 11.65
C PHE A 286 1.22 25.68 11.10
N THR A 287 1.73 26.75 10.48
CA THR A 287 0.91 27.74 9.75
C THR A 287 0.63 27.29 8.30
N GLY A 288 -0.04 28.14 7.52
CA GLY A 288 -0.26 27.92 6.10
C GLY A 288 -1.02 26.63 5.77
N ARG A 289 -0.64 25.98 4.66
CA ARG A 289 -1.25 24.72 4.17
C ARG A 289 -0.33 23.51 4.36
N HIS A 290 0.56 23.59 5.34
CA HIS A 290 1.57 22.57 5.61
C HIS A 290 0.95 21.31 6.22
N LYS A 291 1.65 20.17 6.08
CA LYS A 291 1.09 18.83 6.34
C LYS A 291 0.67 18.67 7.80
N LEU A 292 1.44 19.23 8.74
CA LEU A 292 1.18 19.10 10.17
C LEU A 292 -0.14 19.76 10.58
N ARG A 293 -0.44 20.95 10.05
CA ARG A 293 -1.71 21.64 10.30
C ARG A 293 -2.91 20.84 9.78
N LYS A 294 -2.79 20.28 8.57
CA LYS A 294 -3.84 19.45 7.95
C LYS A 294 -4.15 18.22 8.81
N VAL A 295 -3.11 17.56 9.32
CA VAL A 295 -3.23 16.42 10.24
C VAL A 295 -3.92 16.82 11.55
N ALA A 296 -3.51 17.94 12.16
CA ALA A 296 -4.12 18.43 13.39
C ALA A 296 -5.62 18.74 13.22
N ILE A 297 -6.00 19.37 12.10
CA ILE A 297 -7.41 19.63 11.76
C ILE A 297 -8.18 18.32 11.60
N LYS A 298 -7.64 17.35 10.87
CA LYS A 298 -8.25 16.03 10.69
C LYS A 298 -8.48 15.34 12.04
N MET A 299 -7.48 15.31 12.91
CA MET A 299 -7.58 14.75 14.26
C MET A 299 -8.68 15.43 15.08
N SER A 300 -8.76 16.77 15.03
CA SER A 300 -9.78 17.53 15.78
C SER A 300 -11.23 17.24 15.33
N ARG A 301 -11.42 16.81 14.07
CA ARG A 301 -12.74 16.58 13.47
C ARG A 301 -13.14 15.11 13.42
N ALA A 302 -12.27 14.18 13.83
CA ALA A 302 -12.55 12.75 13.85
C ALA A 302 -13.80 12.35 14.66
N ARG A 303 -14.25 13.22 15.59
CA ARG A 303 -15.44 12.99 16.42
C ARG A 303 -16.77 13.52 15.86
N ALA A 304 -16.74 14.42 14.87
CA ALA A 304 -17.92 15.17 14.44
C ALA A 304 -18.64 14.59 13.21
N VAL A 305 -18.24 13.39 12.77
CA VAL A 305 -18.80 12.75 11.58
C VAL A 305 -19.98 11.87 12.00
N ASP A 306 -21.19 12.31 11.70
CA ASP A 306 -22.41 11.51 11.87
C ASP A 306 -22.45 10.41 10.79
N VAL A 307 -22.61 9.16 11.23
CA VAL A 307 -22.32 7.97 10.43
C VAL A 307 -23.61 7.47 9.79
N HIS A 308 -23.78 7.68 8.49
CA HIS A 308 -24.89 7.10 7.74
C HIS A 308 -24.48 5.74 7.17
N ARG A 309 -25.10 4.67 7.70
CA ARG A 309 -24.80 3.24 7.51
C ARG A 309 -25.00 2.67 6.09
N ARG A 310 -25.01 3.51 5.04
CA ARG A 310 -25.42 3.12 3.68
C ARG A 310 -24.49 3.63 2.58
N GLU A 311 -23.18 3.42 2.72
CA GLU A 311 -22.28 3.39 1.56
C GLU A 311 -21.33 2.19 1.64
N ILE A 312 -21.21 1.48 0.53
CA ILE A 312 -20.62 0.14 0.39
C ILE A 312 -19.08 0.21 0.34
N PHE A 313 -18.49 0.92 1.29
CA PHE A 313 -17.05 0.98 1.52
C PHE A 313 -16.86 0.87 3.03
N SER A 314 -16.09 -0.11 3.50
CA SER A 314 -15.88 -0.23 4.95
C SER A 314 -15.16 1.03 5.44
N GLU A 315 -15.92 1.92 6.08
CA GLU A 315 -15.46 3.16 6.73
C GLU A 315 -14.27 2.94 7.68
N THR A 316 -14.01 1.69 8.08
CA THR A 316 -12.84 1.26 8.84
C THR A 316 -11.51 1.58 8.16
N GLN A 317 -11.44 1.71 6.82
CA GLN A 317 -10.20 2.11 6.13
C GLN A 317 -9.83 3.59 6.35
N PHE A 318 -10.81 4.46 6.61
CA PHE A 318 -10.59 5.89 6.88
C PHE A 318 -10.54 6.23 8.38
N LYS A 319 -10.95 5.29 9.24
CA LYS A 319 -11.04 5.43 10.70
C LYS A 319 -9.87 4.76 11.46
N THR A 320 -8.90 4.19 10.74
CA THR A 320 -7.79 3.42 11.32
C THR A 320 -6.48 4.21 11.32
N PHE A 321 -5.77 4.20 12.46
CA PHE A 321 -4.37 4.61 12.56
C PHE A 321 -3.43 3.58 11.91
N ASN A 322 -3.96 2.42 11.50
CA ASN A 322 -3.24 1.38 10.78
C ASN A 322 -3.38 1.53 9.26
N HIS A 323 -3.12 2.72 8.71
CA HIS A 323 -3.22 2.89 7.26
C HIS A 323 -2.05 2.14 6.57
N PRO A 324 -2.30 1.34 5.52
CA PRO A 324 -1.26 0.53 4.91
C PRO A 324 -0.12 1.35 4.29
N SER A 325 -0.37 2.61 3.92
CA SER A 325 0.64 3.55 3.37
C SER A 325 1.66 4.05 4.38
N ASP A 326 1.33 4.00 5.67
CA ASP A 326 2.07 4.75 6.67
C ASP A 326 3.18 3.87 7.23
N THR A 327 4.33 4.50 7.51
CA THR A 327 5.45 3.81 8.15
C THR A 327 5.13 3.57 9.62
N LEU A 328 5.83 2.62 10.24
CA LEU A 328 5.58 2.29 11.65
C LEU A 328 5.77 3.51 12.56
N GLU A 329 6.73 4.38 12.24
CA GLU A 329 7.01 5.62 12.98
C GLU A 329 5.82 6.57 12.96
N ILE A 330 5.18 6.76 11.80
CA ILE A 330 3.99 7.60 11.66
C ILE A 330 2.84 7.04 12.51
N LYS A 331 2.68 5.72 12.51
CA LYS A 331 1.64 5.05 13.30
C LYS A 331 1.89 5.17 14.81
N ILE A 332 3.15 5.08 15.25
CA ILE A 332 3.53 5.31 16.65
C ILE A 332 3.21 6.74 17.07
N ILE A 333 3.60 7.73 16.25
CA ILE A 333 3.35 9.15 16.53
C ILE A 333 1.84 9.43 16.58
N ALA A 334 1.08 8.94 15.60
CA ALA A 334 -0.37 9.12 15.57
C ALA A 334 -1.06 8.51 16.80
N PHE A 335 -0.65 7.31 17.22
CA PHE A 335 -1.15 6.66 18.43
C PHE A 335 -0.77 7.44 19.70
N ALA A 336 0.47 7.92 19.82
CA ALA A 336 0.93 8.68 20.97
C ALA A 336 0.16 10.00 21.13
N ILE A 337 -0.09 10.71 20.02
CA ILE A 337 -0.91 11.93 20.02
C ILE A 337 -2.35 11.61 20.44
N PHE A 338 -2.93 10.54 19.90
CA PHE A 338 -4.28 10.10 20.26
C PHE A 338 -4.39 9.76 21.75
N TYR A 339 -3.44 9.00 22.29
CA TYR A 339 -3.38 8.65 23.71
C TYR A 339 -3.28 9.89 24.60
N ALA A 340 -2.38 10.82 24.29
CA ALA A 340 -2.21 12.07 25.03
C ALA A 340 -3.50 12.92 24.99
N ALA A 341 -4.20 12.96 23.85
CA ALA A 341 -5.46 13.68 23.71
C ALA A 341 -6.58 13.07 24.59
N LEU A 342 -6.69 11.74 24.66
CA LEU A 342 -7.66 11.06 25.54
C LEU A 342 -7.38 11.33 27.02
N LYS A 343 -6.09 11.36 27.38
CA LYS A 343 -5.65 11.58 28.76
C LYS A 343 -5.85 13.02 29.21
N ARG A 344 -5.58 14.00 28.34
CA ARG A 344 -5.76 15.43 28.63
C ARG A 344 -7.24 15.86 28.58
N GLY A 345 -8.08 15.14 27.84
CA GLY A 345 -9.42 15.60 27.52
C GLY A 345 -9.42 16.76 26.51
N SER A 346 -10.60 17.14 26.06
CA SER A 346 -10.80 18.22 25.08
C SER A 346 -12.08 18.99 25.40
N ALA A 347 -12.36 20.08 24.67
CA ALA A 347 -13.60 20.83 24.86
C ALA A 347 -14.82 19.90 24.68
N GLY A 348 -15.52 19.60 25.78
CA GLY A 348 -16.64 18.66 25.83
C GLY A 348 -16.30 17.21 26.25
N MET A 349 -15.06 16.92 26.63
CA MET A 349 -14.65 15.59 27.13
C MET A 349 -13.76 15.69 28.35
N ARG A 350 -14.13 15.00 29.43
CA ARG A 350 -13.27 14.89 30.62
C ARG A 350 -12.02 14.05 30.31
N PRO A 351 -10.89 14.36 30.97
CA PRO A 351 -9.74 13.46 31.06
C PRO A 351 -10.18 12.03 31.41
N LEU A 352 -9.68 11.03 30.68
CA LEU A 352 -9.89 9.63 31.02
C LEU A 352 -8.78 9.10 31.93
N SER A 353 -9.14 8.21 32.84
CA SER A 353 -8.17 7.46 33.63
C SER A 353 -7.42 6.43 32.77
N GLU A 354 -6.25 5.98 33.24
CA GLU A 354 -5.47 4.97 32.52
C GLU A 354 -6.27 3.68 32.31
N ALA A 355 -6.99 3.23 33.34
CA ALA A 355 -7.84 2.05 33.27
C ALA A 355 -8.96 2.20 32.21
N GLU A 356 -9.60 3.37 32.15
CA GLU A 356 -10.63 3.66 31.13
C GLU A 356 -10.05 3.68 29.70
N ILE A 357 -8.85 4.25 29.52
CA ILE A 357 -8.19 4.28 28.21
C ILE A 357 -7.74 2.88 27.81
N TYR A 358 -7.16 2.13 28.74
CA TYR A 358 -6.73 0.76 28.50
C TYR A 358 -7.91 -0.12 28.09
N ASP A 359 -9.01 -0.06 28.84
CA ASP A 359 -10.22 -0.84 28.55
C ASP A 359 -10.83 -0.44 27.19
N ALA A 360 -10.93 0.87 26.93
CA ALA A 360 -11.44 1.37 25.66
C ALA A 360 -10.56 0.97 24.45
N ILE A 361 -9.23 1.01 24.57
CA ILE A 361 -8.34 0.72 23.43
C ILE A 361 -8.15 -0.79 23.26
N VAL A 362 -8.07 -1.57 24.34
CA VAL A 362 -7.69 -2.98 24.29
C VAL A 362 -8.90 -3.92 24.18
N HIS A 363 -10.03 -3.57 24.80
CA HIS A 363 -11.21 -4.45 24.87
C HIS A 363 -12.37 -4.02 23.95
N THR A 364 -12.18 -3.00 23.13
CA THR A 364 -13.17 -2.60 22.11
C THR A 364 -12.59 -2.67 20.69
N ASP A 365 -13.43 -2.38 19.71
CA ASP A 365 -13.05 -2.35 18.29
C ASP A 365 -11.90 -1.37 17.97
N TYR A 366 -11.61 -0.41 18.86
CA TYR A 366 -10.44 0.48 18.75
C TYR A 366 -9.11 -0.28 18.72
N TYR A 367 -9.04 -1.50 19.25
CA TYR A 367 -7.85 -2.34 19.17
C TYR A 367 -7.43 -2.57 17.70
N PHE A 368 -8.40 -2.81 16.82
CA PHE A 368 -8.17 -3.09 15.40
C PHE A 368 -7.92 -1.84 14.56
N TYR A 369 -8.10 -0.65 15.15
CA TYR A 369 -7.78 0.62 14.49
C TYR A 369 -6.31 0.99 14.63
N ASN A 370 -5.54 0.25 15.40
CA ASN A 370 -4.12 0.48 15.63
C ASN A 370 -3.28 -0.64 15.03
N ASP A 371 -2.02 -0.34 14.71
CA ASP A 371 -1.10 -1.34 14.21
C ASP A 371 -0.82 -2.39 15.31
N PRO A 372 -0.86 -3.71 15.01
CA PRO A 372 -0.61 -4.74 16.00
C PRO A 372 0.73 -4.59 16.74
N ALA A 373 1.77 -4.07 16.07
CA ALA A 373 3.06 -3.81 16.69
C ALA A 373 2.98 -2.66 17.70
N VAL A 374 2.26 -1.58 17.35
CA VAL A 374 2.01 -0.44 18.26
C VAL A 374 1.17 -0.88 19.45
N MET A 375 0.14 -1.70 19.24
CA MET A 375 -0.68 -2.24 20.32
C MET A 375 0.08 -3.19 21.25
N ARG A 376 1.03 -3.95 20.72
CA ARG A 376 1.93 -4.77 21.55
C ARG A 376 2.78 -3.88 22.46
N ILE A 377 3.44 -2.86 21.89
CA ILE A 377 4.24 -1.89 22.65
C ILE A 377 3.39 -1.23 23.74
N TYR A 378 2.18 -0.77 23.41
CA TYR A 378 1.29 -0.15 24.38
C TYR A 378 0.87 -1.11 25.50
N ARG A 379 0.49 -2.36 25.19
CA ARG A 379 0.09 -3.33 26.24
C ARG A 379 1.23 -3.68 27.19
N GLU A 380 2.44 -3.80 26.66
CA GLU A 380 3.64 -4.12 27.44
C GLU A 380 4.13 -2.93 28.28
N ASN A 381 3.78 -1.69 27.90
CA ASN A 381 4.35 -0.48 28.48
C ASN A 381 3.30 0.58 28.86
N ASN A 382 2.04 0.21 29.09
CA ASN A 382 0.93 1.17 29.33
C ASN A 382 1.23 2.17 30.47
N ALA A 383 1.83 1.69 31.56
CA ALA A 383 2.23 2.49 32.70
C ALA A 383 3.29 3.55 32.34
N VAL A 384 4.16 3.25 31.35
CA VAL A 384 5.16 4.21 30.85
C VAL A 384 4.48 5.35 30.09
N PHE A 385 3.49 5.03 29.26
CA PHE A 385 2.69 6.06 28.56
C PHE A 385 1.95 6.95 29.56
N ASP A 386 1.31 6.38 30.58
CA ASP A 386 0.60 7.15 31.60
C ASP A 386 1.55 8.04 32.40
N ALA A 387 2.71 7.52 32.79
CA ALA A 387 3.73 8.28 33.49
C ALA A 387 4.29 9.43 32.64
N ILE A 388 4.53 9.21 31.33
CA ILE A 388 5.01 10.28 30.43
C ILE A 388 3.97 11.39 30.32
N VAL A 389 2.69 11.06 30.15
CA VAL A 389 1.64 12.08 30.00
C VAL A 389 1.35 12.79 31.32
N LYS A 390 1.37 12.09 32.46
CA LYS A 390 1.27 12.74 33.77
C LYS A 390 2.40 13.73 34.00
N ASP A 391 3.64 13.35 33.71
CA ASP A 391 4.78 14.24 33.91
C ASP A 391 4.77 15.43 32.94
N ALA A 392 4.33 15.22 31.69
CA ALA A 392 4.28 16.28 30.68
C ALA A 392 3.14 17.29 30.88
N PHE A 393 2.07 16.93 31.59
CA PHE A 393 0.86 17.76 31.70
C PHE A 393 0.34 17.97 33.13
N ALA A 394 1.07 17.53 34.17
CA ALA A 394 0.74 17.87 35.56
C ALA A 394 0.99 19.37 35.81
N PRO A 395 0.09 20.07 36.53
CA PRO A 395 0.34 21.44 36.95
C PRO A 395 1.52 21.47 37.94
N GLU A 396 2.52 22.31 37.69
CA GLU A 396 3.58 22.62 38.65
C GLU A 396 2.94 23.25 39.91
N GLY A 397 2.71 22.45 40.95
CA GLY A 397 2.11 22.94 42.20
C GLY A 397 1.29 21.89 42.95
N GLY A 398 1.97 20.83 43.40
CA GLY A 398 1.38 19.77 44.22
C GLY A 398 2.36 19.25 45.28
N LYS A 399 3.16 20.15 45.85
CA LYS A 399 3.75 20.06 47.19
C LYS A 399 3.68 21.43 47.84
#